data_AF-B1K4E8-F1
#
_entry.id   AF-B1K4E8-F1
#
_cell.length_a   1.000
_cell.length_b   1.000
_cell.length_c   1.000
_cell.angle_alpha   90.00
_cell.angle_beta   90.00
_cell.angle_gamma   90.00
#
_symmetry.space_group_name_H-M   'P 1'
#
loop_
_entity.id
_entity.type
_entity.pdbx_description
1 polymer ?
#
loop_
_entity_poly.entity_id
_entity_poly.type
_entity_poly.pdbx_seq_one_letter_code
_entity_poly.pdbx_strand_id
1 'polypeptide(L)'
;MSRPLPLSAVALFVVLSAVLSVALLAPPAAAAALPVSSGCGGAATAIAELRRGGGPSPLAGQTTSIEAVVTAAFGGADGLGGFFVQQADAQRQRRPGVPEGLFVYAPNTRATPGDLVHLTGKVDEKYGRTQFTLTSRMAVCARGQTVTPATLTLPVASLAVLAAHEAMRVRLPQTPTVSDTYALGRYGSIVLSNGRLRVPTQVAPPADAAAQAAANALNRIVLDDGSSRRDPATVRYPPPALSAANTLRAGTTVRGVEGVLEWRYGAWRLQPVAGAAPVFDAAANPRPAPPARHPDADVRIVSFNVFNYFNGDGHGGGFDAPGNRGAKTPAAFARQEAKIVASLRALRADVIGLMEIANNGHGDTSAIRRLAAQLGDGWRAVDPGTARLGRDAIAVALLYDSRTVEPVGRAVTVALGGRHRPPLAQTFRRIDGTRTFTVAVNHLKSKNCPHASGANLDQSDGQGCWNAARTRAAARVADWLATSPTGIAADGVLLIGDLNSYAKEDPLRTLEARGYANLVVRFVGDAAYSYVFRGEAGNLDHALATPALAARVKAVRFWHINADEPVVLQPVPDYKTSAQRSAYYAPDAYRSSDHDPVVIDVALDDAATQPAPGTNRAHR
;
A
#
# COMPACT_ATOMS: atom_id res chain seq x y z
N MET A 1 18.30 23.68 65.61
CA MET A 1 17.51 22.56 66.17
C MET A 1 18.09 21.29 65.55
N SER A 2 19.17 20.73 66.08
CA SER A 2 19.35 20.17 67.44
C SER A 2 18.52 18.91 67.63
N ARG A 3 19.07 17.73 67.95
CA ARG A 3 20.48 17.31 68.13
C ARG A 3 20.54 15.77 67.98
N PRO A 4 21.65 15.16 67.54
CA PRO A 4 21.88 13.73 67.71
C PRO A 4 22.26 13.41 69.18
N LEU A 5 22.17 12.14 69.58
CA LEU A 5 22.79 11.63 70.82
C LEU A 5 23.56 10.32 70.57
N PRO A 6 24.64 10.02 71.34
CA PRO A 6 25.80 9.33 70.77
C PRO A 6 26.50 8.29 71.67
N LEU A 7 27.58 7.71 71.11
CA LEU A 7 28.88 7.41 71.76
C LEU A 7 29.00 6.37 72.92
N SER A 8 30.21 5.77 72.93
CA SER A 8 30.93 5.15 74.07
C SER A 8 30.64 3.65 74.35
N ALA A 9 31.63 2.80 74.72
CA ALA A 9 33.09 2.99 74.84
C ALA A 9 33.88 1.66 75.04
N VAL A 10 35.23 1.72 74.94
CA VAL A 10 36.25 0.84 75.60
C VAL A 10 36.35 -0.63 75.09
N ALA A 11 37.44 -1.14 74.48
CA ALA A 11 38.88 -1.27 74.86
C ALA A 11 39.11 -2.30 76.01
N LEU A 12 40.15 -3.15 76.12
CA LEU A 12 41.49 -3.30 75.51
C LEU A 12 42.05 -4.74 75.83
N PHE A 13 43.25 -5.12 75.33
CA PHE A 13 44.12 -6.28 75.70
C PHE A 13 43.80 -7.71 75.14
N VAL A 14 44.76 -8.61 74.79
CA VAL A 14 46.17 -8.49 74.30
C VAL A 14 46.77 -9.85 73.82
N VAL A 15 47.67 -9.80 72.81
CA VAL A 15 48.86 -10.66 72.52
C VAL A 15 48.75 -12.15 72.06
N LEU A 16 49.53 -12.42 70.98
CA LEU A 16 50.16 -13.65 70.44
C LEU A 16 49.37 -14.96 70.27
N SER A 17 49.33 -15.42 69.01
CA SER A 17 50.29 -16.46 68.56
C SER A 17 50.46 -16.40 67.04
N ALA A 18 51.70 -16.50 66.56
CA ALA A 18 52.03 -16.43 65.14
C ALA A 18 52.42 -17.81 64.60
N VAL A 19 51.73 -18.29 63.56
CA VAL A 19 52.24 -19.37 62.70
C VAL A 19 52.02 -19.02 61.22
N LEU A 20 53.13 -19.10 60.50
CA LEU A 20 53.35 -19.01 59.07
C LEU A 20 52.23 -19.62 58.17
N SER A 21 51.80 -18.89 57.14
CA SER A 21 51.42 -19.44 55.83
C SER A 21 51.26 -18.33 54.77
N VAL A 22 52.22 -18.23 53.85
CA VAL A 22 52.05 -17.45 52.61
C VAL A 22 51.31 -18.34 51.61
N ALA A 23 50.05 -18.03 51.33
CA ALA A 23 49.27 -18.65 50.26
C ALA A 23 48.93 -17.60 49.20
N LEU A 24 49.19 -17.92 47.93
CA LEU A 24 48.99 -16.99 46.82
C LEU A 24 47.50 -16.69 46.61
N LEU A 25 47.17 -15.40 46.47
CA LEU A 25 45.90 -14.95 45.93
C LEU A 25 45.85 -15.24 44.42
N ALA A 26 45.37 -16.43 44.06
CA ALA A 26 44.85 -16.68 42.72
C ALA A 26 43.43 -16.10 42.62
N PRO A 27 43.05 -15.43 41.51
CA PRO A 27 41.66 -15.04 41.29
C PRO A 27 40.80 -16.31 41.15
N PRO A 28 39.51 -16.27 41.55
CA PRO A 28 38.63 -17.42 41.36
C PRO A 28 38.48 -17.68 39.86
N ALA A 29 38.87 -18.88 39.43
CA ALA A 29 38.61 -19.33 38.07
C ALA A 29 37.10 -19.30 37.83
N ALA A 30 36.67 -18.62 36.76
CA ALA A 30 35.27 -18.64 36.35
C ALA A 30 34.87 -20.08 36.06
N ALA A 31 33.97 -20.63 36.88
CA ALA A 31 33.46 -21.98 36.69
C ALA A 31 32.66 -22.05 35.38
N ALA A 32 33.32 -22.47 34.31
CA ALA A 32 32.66 -22.75 33.04
C ALA A 32 31.61 -23.83 33.28
N ALA A 33 30.34 -23.49 33.06
CA ALA A 33 29.24 -24.43 33.22
C ALA A 33 29.47 -25.64 32.29
N LEU A 34 29.38 -26.85 32.84
CA LEU A 34 29.57 -28.07 32.07
C LEU A 34 28.56 -28.13 30.91
N PRO A 35 28.97 -28.55 29.70
CA PRO A 35 28.08 -28.61 28.55
C PRO A 35 26.88 -29.54 28.82
N VAL A 36 25.69 -29.08 28.46
CA VAL A 36 24.41 -29.77 28.75
C VAL A 36 24.24 -31.08 27.94
N SER A 37 25.06 -31.31 26.92
CA SER A 37 25.02 -32.51 26.06
C SER A 37 26.42 -32.89 25.58
N SER A 38 26.67 -34.21 25.46
CA SER A 38 27.80 -34.74 24.71
C SER A 38 27.76 -34.23 23.26
N GLY A 39 28.86 -33.65 22.79
CA GLY A 39 29.00 -33.03 21.46
C GLY A 39 29.25 -31.51 21.50
N CYS A 40 28.83 -30.84 22.56
CA CYS A 40 29.08 -29.41 22.76
C CYS A 40 30.52 -29.12 23.20
N GLY A 41 31.10 -28.02 22.70
CA GLY A 41 32.52 -27.71 22.85
C GLY A 41 33.44 -28.55 21.94
N GLY A 42 32.86 -29.33 21.02
CA GLY A 42 33.60 -30.04 19.98
C GLY A 42 34.10 -29.11 18.87
N ALA A 43 34.85 -29.66 17.92
CA ALA A 43 35.31 -28.90 16.75
C ALA A 43 34.11 -28.37 15.95
N ALA A 44 34.00 -27.04 15.83
CA ALA A 44 32.94 -26.35 15.13
C ALA A 44 33.53 -25.26 14.23
N THR A 45 32.98 -25.14 13.02
CA THR A 45 33.34 -24.09 12.07
C THR A 45 32.51 -22.84 12.36
N ALA A 46 33.15 -21.66 12.41
CA ALA A 46 32.42 -20.40 12.59
C ALA A 46 31.56 -20.09 11.36
N ILE A 47 30.38 -19.48 11.54
CA ILE A 47 29.49 -19.14 10.42
C ILE A 47 30.18 -18.20 9.40
N ALA A 48 31.13 -17.38 9.86
CA ALA A 48 31.96 -16.51 9.02
C ALA A 48 32.89 -17.25 8.03
N GLU A 49 33.11 -18.56 8.18
CA GLU A 49 33.80 -19.41 7.18
C GLU A 49 32.81 -20.11 6.24
N LEU A 50 31.58 -20.38 6.69
CA LEU A 50 30.51 -20.95 5.86
C LEU A 50 29.96 -19.94 4.84
N ARG A 51 30.23 -18.65 5.04
CA ARG A 51 29.62 -17.57 4.27
C ARG A 51 30.67 -16.60 3.73
N ARG A 52 30.28 -15.84 2.70
CA ARG A 52 31.06 -14.76 2.08
C ARG A 52 30.11 -13.65 1.65
N GLY A 53 30.62 -12.46 1.36
CA GLY A 53 29.79 -11.27 1.10
C GLY A 53 28.96 -11.27 -0.20
N GLY A 54 28.98 -12.35 -0.97
CA GLY A 54 28.12 -12.52 -2.16
C GLY A 54 28.45 -13.76 -2.98
N GLY A 55 27.43 -14.41 -3.54
CA GLY A 55 27.54 -15.69 -4.24
C GLY A 55 27.64 -16.91 -3.30
N PRO A 56 27.84 -18.12 -3.85
CA PRO A 56 27.77 -19.37 -3.09
C PRO A 56 28.74 -19.47 -1.92
N SER A 57 28.34 -20.24 -0.90
CA SER A 57 29.21 -20.66 0.19
C SER A 57 30.51 -21.32 -0.31
N PRO A 58 31.69 -21.02 0.30
CA PRO A 58 32.92 -21.76 0.01
C PRO A 58 32.89 -23.23 0.44
N LEU A 59 31.93 -23.61 1.32
CA LEU A 59 31.74 -24.99 1.79
C LEU A 59 30.50 -25.66 1.17
N ALA A 60 29.93 -25.09 0.11
CA ALA A 60 28.76 -25.67 -0.58
C ALA A 60 29.00 -27.13 -0.98
N GLY A 61 28.06 -28.01 -0.64
CA GLY A 61 28.15 -29.45 -0.83
C GLY A 61 28.75 -30.22 0.36
N GLN A 62 29.52 -29.56 1.24
CA GLN A 62 30.24 -30.21 2.34
C GLN A 62 29.36 -30.37 3.58
N THR A 63 29.69 -31.36 4.42
CA THR A 63 29.10 -31.54 5.77
C THR A 63 30.07 -31.00 6.80
N THR A 64 29.60 -30.17 7.73
CA THR A 64 30.40 -29.60 8.82
C THR A 64 29.57 -29.46 10.09
N SER A 65 30.23 -29.14 11.21
CA SER A 65 29.59 -28.78 12.48
C SER A 65 29.68 -27.28 12.74
N ILE A 66 28.64 -26.71 13.35
CA ILE A 66 28.61 -25.32 13.82
C ILE A 66 28.08 -25.23 15.25
N GLU A 67 28.52 -24.22 16.00
CA GLU A 67 27.93 -23.82 17.28
C GLU A 67 27.42 -22.38 17.21
N ALA A 68 26.12 -22.20 17.43
CA ALA A 68 25.42 -20.93 17.23
C ALA A 68 24.14 -20.83 18.09
N VAL A 69 23.67 -19.60 18.34
CA VAL A 69 22.45 -19.35 19.12
C VAL A 69 21.25 -19.33 18.18
N VAL A 70 20.19 -20.09 18.52
CA VAL A 70 18.91 -20.04 17.81
C VAL A 70 18.26 -18.67 18.01
N THR A 71 18.00 -17.95 16.92
CA THR A 71 17.44 -16.59 16.96
C THR A 71 15.93 -16.56 16.69
N ALA A 72 15.44 -17.47 15.85
CA ALA A 72 14.02 -17.62 15.54
C ALA A 72 13.73 -19.06 15.08
N ALA A 73 12.55 -19.60 15.39
CA ALA A 73 12.16 -20.96 15.00
C ALA A 73 10.80 -20.95 14.27
N PHE A 74 10.77 -21.59 13.10
CA PHE A 74 9.61 -21.64 12.20
C PHE A 74 9.37 -23.09 11.73
N GLY A 75 9.31 -24.01 12.70
CA GLY A 75 8.90 -25.41 12.46
C GLY A 75 7.38 -25.55 12.33
N GLY A 76 6.91 -26.79 12.17
CA GLY A 76 5.49 -27.10 11.98
C GLY A 76 5.02 -27.02 10.52
N ALA A 77 3.78 -27.47 10.27
CA ALA A 77 3.26 -27.69 8.92
C ALA A 77 3.12 -26.40 8.08
N ASP A 78 2.70 -25.30 8.69
CA ASP A 78 2.59 -23.97 8.05
C ASP A 78 3.87 -23.11 8.23
N GLY A 79 4.93 -23.65 8.86
CA GLY A 79 6.17 -22.93 9.12
C GLY A 79 7.08 -22.78 7.90
N LEU A 80 8.31 -22.31 8.11
CA LEU A 80 9.35 -22.21 7.07
C LEU A 80 10.19 -23.49 6.94
N GLY A 81 9.90 -24.53 7.73
CA GLY A 81 10.55 -25.84 7.70
C GLY A 81 11.90 -25.90 8.44
N GLY A 82 12.13 -24.99 9.38
CA GLY A 82 13.44 -24.85 10.02
C GLY A 82 13.51 -23.70 11.03
N PHE A 83 14.73 -23.29 11.33
CA PHE A 83 15.03 -22.23 12.29
C PHE A 83 16.26 -21.43 11.86
N PHE A 84 16.44 -20.24 12.42
CA PHE A 84 17.60 -19.39 12.18
C PHE A 84 18.55 -19.47 13.36
N VAL A 85 19.85 -19.45 13.07
CA VAL A 85 20.92 -19.36 14.05
C VAL A 85 21.85 -18.20 13.74
N GLN A 86 22.46 -17.61 14.77
CA GLN A 86 23.48 -16.57 14.64
C GLN A 86 24.68 -16.93 15.53
N GLN A 87 25.88 -16.62 15.04
CA GLN A 87 27.11 -16.77 15.82
C GLN A 87 27.00 -15.96 17.12
N ALA A 88 27.27 -16.61 18.25
CA ALA A 88 27.24 -15.97 19.57
C ALA A 88 28.21 -14.77 19.63
N ASP A 89 27.82 -13.69 20.31
CA ASP A 89 28.49 -12.38 20.20
C ASP A 89 29.99 -12.38 20.60
N ALA A 90 30.38 -13.28 21.50
CA ALA A 90 31.76 -13.47 21.95
C ALA A 90 32.63 -14.25 20.93
N GLN A 91 32.00 -15.04 20.05
CA GLN A 91 32.64 -15.82 18.99
C GLN A 91 32.48 -15.18 17.60
N ARG A 92 31.83 -14.01 17.51
CA ARG A 92 31.64 -13.28 16.26
C ARG A 92 32.97 -12.74 15.72
N GLN A 93 33.28 -13.11 14.48
CA GLN A 93 34.49 -12.64 13.77
C GLN A 93 34.33 -11.25 13.14
N ARG A 94 33.09 -10.78 12.90
CA ARG A 94 32.77 -9.41 12.44
C ARG A 94 33.44 -9.02 11.10
N ARG A 95 33.67 -10.01 10.22
CA ARG A 95 34.24 -9.80 8.88
C ARG A 95 33.36 -8.86 8.04
N PRO A 96 33.90 -7.77 7.45
CA PRO A 96 33.13 -6.85 6.63
C PRO A 96 32.39 -7.54 5.49
N GLY A 97 31.09 -7.27 5.38
CA GLY A 97 30.23 -7.84 4.33
C GLY A 97 29.84 -9.31 4.52
N VAL A 98 30.43 -10.06 5.46
CA VAL A 98 30.12 -11.48 5.66
C VAL A 98 29.05 -11.64 6.75
N PRO A 99 27.85 -12.15 6.42
CA PRO A 99 26.82 -12.40 7.42
C PRO A 99 27.21 -13.56 8.34
N GLU A 100 26.94 -13.40 9.63
CA GLU A 100 27.20 -14.41 10.68
C GLU A 100 25.91 -15.07 11.20
N GLY A 101 24.86 -15.02 10.38
CA GLY A 101 23.60 -15.76 10.55
C GLY A 101 23.40 -16.81 9.47
N LEU A 102 22.60 -17.83 9.77
CA LEU A 102 22.33 -18.95 8.86
C LEU A 102 20.92 -19.52 9.07
N PHE A 103 20.25 -19.90 7.97
CA PHE A 103 18.99 -20.66 8.02
C PHE A 103 19.27 -22.17 8.05
N VAL A 104 18.79 -22.83 9.09
CA VAL A 104 18.88 -24.28 9.30
C VAL A 104 17.59 -24.94 8.85
N TYR A 105 17.63 -25.72 7.77
CA TYR A 105 16.51 -26.53 7.32
C TYR A 105 16.48 -27.86 8.09
N ALA A 106 15.43 -28.03 8.88
CA ALA A 106 15.28 -29.15 9.81
C ALA A 106 13.79 -29.36 10.15
N PRO A 107 12.94 -29.77 9.18
CA PRO A 107 11.49 -29.76 9.32
C PRO A 107 10.95 -30.62 10.48
N ASN A 108 11.71 -31.66 10.87
CA ASN A 108 11.36 -32.59 11.94
C ASN A 108 12.01 -32.24 13.29
N THR A 109 12.75 -31.13 13.39
CA THR A 109 13.45 -30.70 14.61
C THR A 109 12.74 -29.52 15.24
N ARG A 110 12.55 -29.55 16.56
CA ARG A 110 12.10 -28.40 17.35
C ARG A 110 13.32 -27.69 17.93
N ALA A 111 13.39 -26.37 17.75
CA ALA A 111 14.43 -25.51 18.30
C ALA A 111 13.80 -24.36 19.10
N THR A 112 14.46 -23.97 20.19
CA THR A 112 13.99 -22.89 21.08
C THR A 112 14.87 -21.66 20.86
N PRO A 113 14.31 -20.47 20.55
CA PRO A 113 15.08 -19.24 20.55
C PRO A 113 15.80 -19.01 21.89
N GLY A 114 17.09 -18.70 21.84
CA GLY A 114 17.97 -18.57 23.01
C GLY A 114 18.68 -19.85 23.45
N ASP A 115 18.47 -20.99 22.79
CA ASP A 115 19.35 -22.15 22.94
C ASP A 115 20.64 -21.92 22.13
N LEU A 116 21.82 -22.10 22.76
CA LEU A 116 23.08 -22.32 22.05
C LEU A 116 23.13 -23.79 21.65
N VAL A 117 23.29 -24.07 20.36
CA VAL A 117 23.18 -25.42 19.80
C VAL A 117 24.41 -25.82 19.00
N HIS A 118 24.80 -27.08 19.12
CA HIS A 118 25.75 -27.75 18.24
C HIS A 118 24.97 -28.51 17.17
N LEU A 119 25.32 -28.28 15.90
CA LEU A 119 24.59 -28.79 14.73
C LEU A 119 25.59 -29.39 13.73
N THR A 120 25.41 -30.65 13.33
CA THR A 120 26.10 -31.23 12.17
C THR A 120 25.15 -31.27 10.98
N GLY A 121 25.59 -30.77 9.84
CA GLY A 121 24.73 -30.62 8.66
C GLY A 121 25.50 -30.27 7.40
N LYS A 122 24.80 -30.39 6.28
CA LYS A 122 25.32 -30.08 4.95
C LYS A 122 25.07 -28.61 4.60
N VAL A 123 26.07 -27.93 4.06
CA VAL A 123 25.92 -26.58 3.50
C VAL A 123 25.43 -26.70 2.06
N ASP A 124 24.28 -26.11 1.76
CA ASP A 124 23.62 -26.11 0.45
C ASP A 124 23.30 -24.67 0.01
N GLU A 125 23.10 -24.46 -1.29
CA GLU A 125 22.53 -23.23 -1.84
C GLU A 125 21.10 -23.50 -2.32
N LYS A 126 20.10 -22.80 -1.75
CA LYS A 126 18.68 -23.03 -2.06
C LYS A 126 17.86 -21.75 -2.03
N TYR A 127 17.00 -21.56 -3.03
CA TYR A 127 16.16 -20.35 -3.18
C TYR A 127 16.94 -19.02 -3.18
N GLY A 128 18.19 -19.03 -3.63
CA GLY A 128 19.05 -17.84 -3.70
C GLY A 128 19.74 -17.46 -2.39
N ARG A 129 19.88 -18.39 -1.44
CA ARG A 129 20.62 -18.21 -0.18
C ARG A 129 21.37 -19.48 0.23
N THR A 130 22.38 -19.29 1.08
CA THR A 130 23.04 -20.39 1.80
C THR A 130 22.09 -20.97 2.85
N GLN A 131 21.98 -22.29 2.90
CA GLN A 131 21.16 -23.07 3.82
C GLN A 131 22.00 -24.16 4.49
N PHE A 132 21.71 -24.45 5.75
CA PHE A 132 22.29 -25.58 6.48
C PHE A 132 21.25 -26.70 6.62
N THR A 133 21.41 -27.78 5.88
CA THR A 133 20.52 -28.95 5.93
C THR A 133 20.99 -29.87 7.06
N LEU A 134 20.22 -29.95 8.15
CA LEU A 134 20.60 -30.73 9.34
C LEU A 134 20.66 -32.24 9.04
N THR A 135 21.79 -32.90 9.31
CA THR A 135 22.00 -34.34 9.04
C THR A 135 22.05 -35.20 10.31
N SER A 136 22.23 -34.60 11.48
CA SER A 136 22.29 -35.26 12.79
C SER A 136 21.21 -34.77 13.76
N ARG A 137 21.13 -35.35 14.96
CA ARG A 137 20.39 -34.71 16.06
C ARG A 137 21.10 -33.42 16.48
N MET A 138 20.30 -32.38 16.75
CA MET A 138 20.75 -31.14 17.38
C MET A 138 21.07 -31.40 18.87
N ALA A 139 22.22 -30.91 19.33
CA ALA A 139 22.56 -30.88 20.76
C ALA A 139 22.38 -29.46 21.31
N VAL A 140 21.80 -29.33 22.50
CA VAL A 140 21.67 -28.04 23.22
C VAL A 140 22.82 -27.93 24.21
N CYS A 141 23.62 -26.88 24.09
CA CYS A 141 24.85 -26.66 24.86
C CYS A 141 24.63 -25.73 26.05
N ALA A 142 23.83 -24.67 25.85
CA ALA A 142 23.37 -23.75 26.87
C ALA A 142 21.98 -23.20 26.51
N ARG A 143 21.27 -22.64 27.50
CA ARG A 143 19.94 -22.01 27.32
C ARG A 143 19.97 -20.55 27.76
N GLY A 144 18.92 -19.80 27.42
CA GLY A 144 18.77 -18.39 27.84
C GLY A 144 19.84 -17.45 27.25
N GLN A 145 20.49 -17.85 26.16
CA GLN A 145 21.52 -17.07 25.49
C GLN A 145 20.88 -15.97 24.64
N THR A 146 21.60 -14.86 24.47
CA THR A 146 21.16 -13.72 23.67
C THR A 146 22.20 -13.39 22.60
N VAL A 147 21.74 -12.84 21.48
CA VAL A 147 22.59 -12.17 20.49
C VAL A 147 22.13 -10.73 20.33
N THR A 148 23.08 -9.82 20.15
CA THR A 148 22.82 -8.40 19.93
C THR A 148 22.21 -8.20 18.54
N PRO A 149 20.99 -7.63 18.42
CA PRO A 149 20.42 -7.29 17.13
C PRO A 149 21.26 -6.22 16.42
N ALA A 150 21.58 -6.42 15.15
CA ALA A 150 22.20 -5.37 14.35
C ALA A 150 21.19 -4.25 14.08
N THR A 151 21.65 -2.99 14.15
CA THR A 151 20.81 -1.83 13.87
C THR A 151 20.83 -1.54 12.37
N LEU A 152 19.65 -1.54 11.73
CA LEU A 152 19.48 -1.14 10.33
C LEU A 152 18.55 0.07 10.23
N THR A 153 18.84 0.96 9.28
CA THR A 153 18.03 2.16 9.00
C THR A 153 17.66 2.16 7.51
N LEU A 154 16.42 2.52 7.20
CA LEU A 154 15.93 2.78 5.84
C LEU A 154 15.97 4.29 5.53
N PRO A 155 16.36 4.70 4.30
CA PRO A 155 16.95 3.88 3.26
C PRO A 155 18.33 3.32 3.64
N VAL A 156 18.65 2.12 3.20
CA VAL A 156 20.01 1.58 3.31
C VAL A 156 20.93 2.22 2.27
N ALA A 157 22.22 2.39 2.59
CA ALA A 157 23.20 2.96 1.66
C ALA A 157 23.38 2.12 0.37
N SER A 158 23.19 0.80 0.47
CA SER A 158 23.14 -0.13 -0.67
C SER A 158 22.47 -1.44 -0.26
N LEU A 159 22.02 -2.25 -1.24
CA LEU A 159 21.47 -3.58 -0.96
C LEU A 159 22.52 -4.54 -0.35
N ALA A 160 23.81 -4.26 -0.50
CA ALA A 160 24.88 -5.02 0.15
C ALA A 160 24.85 -4.88 1.68
N VAL A 161 24.31 -3.77 2.22
CA VAL A 161 24.07 -3.62 3.67
C VAL A 161 23.09 -4.68 4.18
N LEU A 162 22.06 -5.01 3.40
CA LEU A 162 21.10 -6.06 3.76
C LEU A 162 21.73 -7.46 3.62
N ALA A 163 22.48 -7.70 2.53
CA ALA A 163 23.20 -8.97 2.33
C ALA A 163 24.21 -9.28 3.45
N ALA A 164 24.93 -8.27 3.94
CA ALA A 164 25.88 -8.39 5.05
C ALA A 164 25.23 -8.78 6.39
N HIS A 165 23.90 -8.71 6.50
CA HIS A 165 23.13 -9.07 7.70
C HIS A 165 22.14 -10.21 7.45
N GLU A 166 22.24 -10.94 6.33
CA GLU A 166 21.32 -12.05 6.04
C GLU A 166 21.37 -13.14 7.13
N ALA A 167 20.19 -13.61 7.50
CA ALA A 167 19.91 -14.58 8.56
C ALA A 167 20.34 -14.13 9.98
N MET A 168 20.72 -12.87 10.16
CA MET A 168 20.99 -12.26 11.47
C MET A 168 19.74 -11.59 12.04
N ARG A 169 19.69 -11.46 13.38
CA ARG A 169 18.69 -10.67 14.09
C ARG A 169 18.99 -9.19 13.87
N VAL A 170 17.99 -8.42 13.42
CA VAL A 170 18.11 -7.00 13.11
C VAL A 170 16.94 -6.21 13.70
N ARG A 171 17.18 -4.95 14.05
CA ARG A 171 16.17 -3.99 14.53
C ARG A 171 16.21 -2.71 13.73
N LEU A 172 15.04 -2.09 13.52
CA LEU A 172 14.92 -0.74 12.98
C LEU A 172 14.61 0.22 14.14
N PRO A 173 15.51 1.16 14.48
CA PRO A 173 15.33 2.09 15.59
C PRO A 173 14.38 3.25 15.23
N GLN A 174 14.21 3.52 13.93
CA GLN A 174 13.27 4.51 13.42
C GLN A 174 11.83 4.01 13.49
N THR A 175 10.87 4.90 13.24
CA THR A 175 9.46 4.55 13.06
C THR A 175 9.14 4.47 11.56
N PRO A 176 9.23 3.29 10.90
CA PRO A 176 8.82 3.15 9.51
C PRO A 176 7.31 3.31 9.31
N THR A 177 6.94 3.49 8.04
CA THR A 177 5.56 3.58 7.53
C THR A 177 5.23 2.31 6.75
N VAL A 178 4.00 1.80 6.89
CA VAL A 178 3.46 0.77 6.00
C VAL A 178 3.24 1.38 4.61
N SER A 179 3.92 0.88 3.60
CA SER A 179 3.76 1.33 2.21
C SER A 179 2.92 0.37 1.36
N ASP A 180 2.96 -0.94 1.63
CA ASP A 180 2.19 -1.93 0.86
C ASP A 180 1.49 -2.94 1.77
N THR A 181 0.21 -3.21 1.48
CA THR A 181 -0.65 -4.21 2.14
C THR A 181 -1.25 -5.21 1.14
N TYR A 182 -0.83 -5.20 -0.13
CA TYR A 182 -1.35 -6.08 -1.18
C TYR A 182 -1.16 -7.57 -0.87
N ALA A 183 -0.03 -7.93 -0.26
CA ALA A 183 0.26 -9.31 0.16
C ALA A 183 -0.40 -9.73 1.48
N LEU A 184 -0.91 -8.78 2.27
CA LEU A 184 -1.32 -8.97 3.67
C LEU A 184 -2.36 -10.09 3.83
N GLY A 185 -3.43 -10.06 3.03
CA GLY A 185 -4.50 -11.06 3.11
C GLY A 185 -4.13 -12.45 2.63
N ARG A 186 -3.08 -12.57 1.82
CA ARG A 186 -2.71 -13.78 1.08
C ARG A 186 -1.46 -14.47 1.61
N TYR A 187 -0.55 -13.72 2.22
CA TYR A 187 0.74 -14.21 2.73
C TYR A 187 1.12 -13.53 4.06
N GLY A 188 0.18 -12.88 4.76
CA GLY A 188 0.41 -12.24 6.06
C GLY A 188 1.42 -11.08 6.09
N SER A 189 2.00 -10.71 4.94
CA SER A 189 3.15 -9.80 4.84
C SER A 189 2.80 -8.40 4.34
N ILE A 190 3.57 -7.42 4.81
CA ILE A 190 3.46 -6.01 4.43
C ILE A 190 4.82 -5.44 4.02
N VAL A 191 4.85 -4.32 3.30
CA VAL A 191 6.09 -3.58 3.04
C VAL A 191 6.17 -2.38 3.96
N LEU A 192 7.32 -2.21 4.60
CA LEU A 192 7.71 -1.06 5.40
C LEU A 192 8.75 -0.21 4.68
N SER A 193 8.71 1.10 4.89
CA SER A 193 9.64 2.09 4.33
C SER A 193 9.85 3.27 5.29
N ASN A 194 10.88 4.08 5.08
CA ASN A 194 11.00 5.37 5.76
C ASN A 194 10.11 6.40 5.05
N GLY A 195 8.97 6.74 5.65
CA GLY A 195 7.92 7.52 4.98
C GLY A 195 7.19 6.74 3.87
N ARG A 196 6.21 7.37 3.23
CA ARG A 196 5.46 6.79 2.10
C ARG A 196 6.27 6.89 0.81
N LEU A 197 6.46 5.77 0.10
CA LEU A 197 7.12 5.76 -1.21
C LEU A 197 6.21 6.39 -2.27
N ARG A 198 6.82 7.07 -3.25
CA ARG A 198 6.13 7.71 -4.38
C ARG A 198 6.50 7.03 -5.67
N VAL A 199 5.50 6.87 -6.55
CA VAL A 199 5.75 6.36 -7.90
C VAL A 199 6.72 7.31 -8.60
N PRO A 200 7.79 6.83 -9.27
CA PRO A 200 8.77 7.70 -9.91
C PRO A 200 8.19 8.85 -10.75
N THR A 201 7.31 8.54 -11.71
CA THR A 201 6.69 9.53 -12.60
C THR A 201 5.55 10.35 -11.97
N GLN A 202 5.29 10.20 -10.67
CA GLN A 202 4.47 11.13 -9.90
C GLN A 202 5.28 12.37 -9.47
N VAL A 203 6.56 12.19 -9.13
CA VAL A 203 7.40 13.24 -8.51
C VAL A 203 8.54 13.70 -9.41
N ALA A 204 9.02 12.84 -10.32
CA ALA A 204 10.14 13.11 -11.22
C ALA A 204 9.70 12.98 -12.69
N PRO A 205 10.30 13.74 -13.63
CA PRO A 205 10.05 13.54 -15.07
C PRO A 205 10.59 12.16 -15.52
N PRO A 206 10.15 11.63 -16.68
CA PRO A 206 10.55 10.29 -17.15
C PRO A 206 12.07 10.06 -17.23
N ALA A 207 12.86 11.10 -17.54
CA ALA A 207 14.32 11.04 -17.57
C ALA A 207 14.96 10.70 -16.20
N ASP A 208 14.34 11.14 -15.11
CA ASP A 208 14.84 10.98 -13.74
C ASP A 208 14.16 9.82 -12.99
N ALA A 209 13.15 9.19 -13.60
CA ALA A 209 12.33 8.15 -12.98
C ALA A 209 13.16 6.93 -12.50
N ALA A 210 14.23 6.58 -13.22
CA ALA A 210 15.12 5.50 -12.83
C ALA A 210 15.86 5.77 -11.50
N ALA A 211 16.24 7.03 -11.25
CA ALA A 211 16.90 7.42 -10.00
C ALA A 211 15.94 7.35 -8.79
N GLN A 212 14.70 7.82 -8.97
CA GLN A 212 13.66 7.68 -7.93
C GLN A 212 13.30 6.21 -7.65
N ALA A 213 13.25 5.37 -8.69
CA ALA A 213 13.02 3.93 -8.53
C ALA A 213 14.15 3.25 -7.74
N ALA A 214 15.41 3.60 -8.01
CA ALA A 214 16.56 3.12 -7.25
C ALA A 214 16.51 3.57 -5.78
N ALA A 215 16.16 4.83 -5.51
CA ALA A 215 15.97 5.34 -4.15
C ALA A 215 14.84 4.60 -3.40
N ASN A 216 13.71 4.33 -4.05
CA ASN A 216 12.61 3.54 -3.47
C ASN A 216 13.03 2.10 -3.15
N ALA A 217 13.86 1.47 -4.00
CA ALA A 217 14.37 0.12 -3.79
C ALA A 217 15.29 0.01 -2.56
N LEU A 218 16.04 1.05 -2.24
CA LEU A 218 16.85 1.16 -1.02
C LEU A 218 16.02 1.49 0.23
N ASN A 219 14.82 2.05 0.05
CA ASN A 219 13.92 2.49 1.12
C ASN A 219 12.79 1.50 1.44
N ARG A 220 12.96 0.19 1.22
CA ARG A 220 11.90 -0.79 1.48
C ARG A 220 12.38 -2.12 2.05
N ILE A 221 11.58 -2.67 2.96
CA ILE A 221 11.75 -4.03 3.51
C ILE A 221 10.39 -4.67 3.73
N VAL A 222 10.28 -5.99 3.59
CA VAL A 222 9.05 -6.72 3.93
C VAL A 222 9.05 -7.05 5.43
N LEU A 223 7.93 -6.88 6.12
CA LEU A 223 7.66 -7.53 7.41
C LEU A 223 6.76 -8.74 7.13
N ASP A 224 7.24 -9.92 7.50
CA ASP A 224 6.58 -11.21 7.22
C ASP A 224 5.76 -11.70 8.42
N ASP A 225 4.93 -12.73 8.22
CA ASP A 225 4.15 -13.34 9.33
C ASP A 225 4.85 -14.54 9.99
N GLY A 226 5.87 -15.11 9.35
CA GLY A 226 6.61 -16.31 9.78
C GLY A 226 6.10 -17.62 9.17
N SER A 227 5.17 -17.56 8.22
CA SER A 227 4.47 -18.71 7.64
C SER A 227 4.81 -18.94 6.16
N SER A 228 4.71 -20.19 5.71
CA SER A 228 4.65 -20.53 4.28
C SER A 228 3.21 -20.66 3.77
N ARG A 229 2.21 -20.49 4.64
CA ARG A 229 0.79 -20.67 4.32
C ARG A 229 0.27 -19.54 3.45
N ARG A 230 -0.23 -19.92 2.26
CA ARG A 230 -1.04 -19.04 1.43
C ARG A 230 -2.48 -18.98 1.95
N ASP A 231 -3.09 -17.80 1.88
CA ASP A 231 -4.48 -17.50 2.28
C ASP A 231 -4.76 -17.96 3.73
N PRO A 232 -4.00 -17.45 4.73
CA PRO A 232 -4.10 -17.89 6.12
C PRO A 232 -5.47 -17.59 6.71
N ALA A 233 -5.98 -18.48 7.58
CA ALA A 233 -7.32 -18.35 8.16
C ALA A 233 -7.48 -17.04 8.96
N THR A 234 -6.44 -16.66 9.69
CA THR A 234 -6.33 -15.41 10.45
C THR A 234 -5.12 -14.63 9.94
N VAL A 235 -5.33 -13.37 9.56
CA VAL A 235 -4.26 -12.45 9.15
C VAL A 235 -3.81 -11.67 10.39
N ARG A 236 -2.56 -11.84 10.81
CA ARG A 236 -2.05 -11.37 12.12
C ARG A 236 -1.77 -9.86 12.24
N TYR A 237 -1.74 -9.13 11.13
CA TYR A 237 -1.48 -7.68 11.12
C TYR A 237 -2.73 -6.91 10.66
N PRO A 238 -3.17 -5.86 11.37
CA PRO A 238 -2.65 -5.45 12.67
C PRO A 238 -3.10 -6.45 13.77
N PRO A 239 -2.34 -6.61 14.86
CA PRO A 239 -2.79 -7.42 15.99
C PRO A 239 -4.13 -6.90 16.56
N PRO A 240 -4.99 -7.77 17.14
CA PRO A 240 -4.83 -9.22 17.23
C PRO A 240 -5.10 -9.94 15.90
N ALA A 241 -5.96 -9.37 15.03
CA ALA A 241 -6.24 -9.87 13.70
C ALA A 241 -6.84 -8.76 12.81
N LEU A 242 -6.62 -8.85 11.50
CA LEU A 242 -7.27 -7.99 10.51
C LEU A 242 -8.80 -8.17 10.53
N SER A 243 -9.54 -7.06 10.42
CA SER A 243 -10.97 -7.07 10.13
C SER A 243 -11.39 -5.78 9.43
N ALA A 244 -12.66 -5.65 9.03
CA ALA A 244 -13.20 -4.39 8.53
C ALA A 244 -13.16 -3.28 9.59
N ALA A 245 -13.23 -3.61 10.89
CA ALA A 245 -13.11 -2.67 12.00
C ALA A 245 -11.65 -2.44 12.44
N ASN A 246 -10.79 -3.47 12.33
CA ASN A 246 -9.37 -3.42 12.64
C ASN A 246 -8.54 -3.56 11.35
N THR A 247 -8.55 -2.51 10.52
CA THR A 247 -7.79 -2.46 9.26
C THR A 247 -6.33 -2.05 9.47
N LEU A 248 -5.45 -2.43 8.55
CA LEU A 248 -4.09 -1.90 8.46
C LEU A 248 -3.95 -1.07 7.18
N ARG A 249 -3.88 0.26 7.31
CA ARG A 249 -3.81 1.15 6.15
C ARG A 249 -2.35 1.41 5.75
N ALA A 250 -2.08 1.52 4.46
CA ALA A 250 -0.83 2.16 4.02
C ALA A 250 -0.78 3.58 4.61
N GLY A 251 0.37 4.04 5.09
CA GLY A 251 0.49 5.26 5.91
C GLY A 251 0.45 5.03 7.42
N THR A 252 -0.06 3.89 7.93
CA THR A 252 0.12 3.50 9.34
C THR A 252 1.61 3.45 9.69
N THR A 253 2.01 3.99 10.85
CA THR A 253 3.39 3.90 11.34
C THR A 253 3.58 2.69 12.24
N VAL A 254 4.81 2.18 12.31
CA VAL A 254 5.16 0.97 13.04
C VAL A 254 6.39 1.22 13.92
N ARG A 255 6.34 0.82 15.19
CA ARG A 255 7.44 0.94 16.16
C ARG A 255 7.86 -0.42 16.69
N GLY A 256 9.11 -0.52 17.17
CA GLY A 256 9.64 -1.77 17.72
C GLY A 256 9.80 -2.88 16.68
N VAL A 257 10.15 -2.52 15.44
CA VAL A 257 10.32 -3.49 14.35
C VAL A 257 11.65 -4.22 14.53
N GLU A 258 11.56 -5.50 14.89
CA GLU A 258 12.70 -6.39 15.05
C GLU A 258 12.36 -7.77 14.47
N GLY A 259 13.35 -8.42 13.86
CA GLY A 259 13.18 -9.73 13.24
C GLY A 259 14.50 -10.35 12.79
N VAL A 260 14.44 -11.52 12.16
CA VAL A 260 15.59 -12.08 11.43
C VAL A 260 15.50 -11.65 9.96
N LEU A 261 16.56 -11.02 9.45
CA LEU A 261 16.62 -10.61 8.05
C LEU A 261 16.81 -11.83 7.13
N GLU A 262 16.08 -11.93 6.04
CA GLU A 262 16.16 -13.05 5.09
C GLU A 262 15.97 -12.56 3.64
N TRP A 263 16.65 -13.21 2.68
CA TRP A 263 16.23 -13.18 1.28
C TRP A 263 15.27 -14.32 0.95
N ARG A 264 14.03 -13.99 0.56
CA ARG A 264 13.01 -14.99 0.16
C ARG A 264 11.95 -14.38 -0.77
N TYR A 265 11.57 -15.13 -1.79
CA TYR A 265 10.61 -14.73 -2.84
C TYR A 265 10.98 -13.43 -3.58
N GLY A 266 12.29 -13.21 -3.79
CA GLY A 266 12.79 -12.03 -4.52
C GLY A 266 12.79 -10.72 -3.73
N ALA A 267 12.67 -10.76 -2.41
CA ALA A 267 12.68 -9.58 -1.55
C ALA A 267 13.40 -9.83 -0.22
N TRP A 268 14.01 -8.76 0.31
CA TRP A 268 14.50 -8.70 1.68
C TRP A 268 13.33 -8.58 2.65
N ARG A 269 13.31 -9.45 3.67
CA ARG A 269 12.21 -9.55 4.63
C ARG A 269 12.71 -9.75 6.06
N LEU A 270 11.90 -9.30 7.02
CA LEU A 270 12.05 -9.56 8.44
C LEU A 270 11.09 -10.66 8.85
N GLN A 271 11.64 -11.79 9.29
CA GLN A 271 10.89 -12.84 9.94
C GLN A 271 10.67 -12.48 11.42
N PRO A 272 9.43 -12.57 11.95
CA PRO A 272 9.10 -12.08 13.28
C PRO A 272 9.74 -12.94 14.38
N VAL A 273 10.36 -12.30 15.36
CA VAL A 273 10.96 -12.97 16.53
C VAL A 273 10.03 -12.98 17.74
N ALA A 274 10.13 -14.01 18.58
CA ALA A 274 9.39 -14.06 19.84
C ALA A 274 9.84 -12.94 20.79
N GLY A 275 8.89 -12.33 21.50
CA GLY A 275 9.15 -11.26 22.48
C GLY A 275 9.32 -9.84 21.90
N ALA A 276 9.40 -9.66 20.58
CA ALA A 276 9.45 -8.33 19.95
C ALA A 276 8.30 -8.14 18.94
N ALA A 277 7.09 -7.94 19.46
CA ALA A 277 5.93 -7.66 18.63
C ALA A 277 5.94 -6.18 18.17
N PRO A 278 5.83 -5.89 16.85
CA PRO A 278 5.76 -4.52 16.36
C PRO A 278 4.44 -3.85 16.76
N VAL A 279 4.52 -2.58 17.15
CA VAL A 279 3.38 -1.74 17.56
C VAL A 279 2.94 -0.88 16.37
N PHE A 280 1.72 -1.10 15.90
CA PHE A 280 1.10 -0.34 14.82
C PHE A 280 0.32 0.86 15.39
N ASP A 281 0.56 2.05 14.86
CA ASP A 281 -0.17 3.26 15.24
C ASP A 281 -1.17 3.64 14.14
N ALA A 282 -2.42 3.25 14.34
CA ALA A 282 -3.51 3.55 13.42
C ALA A 282 -3.85 5.06 13.37
N ALA A 283 -3.49 5.85 14.39
CA ALA A 283 -3.74 7.30 14.41
C ALA A 283 -2.81 8.08 13.47
N ALA A 284 -1.72 7.48 12.97
CA ALA A 284 -0.88 8.07 11.94
C ALA A 284 -1.54 8.09 10.54
N ASN A 285 -2.51 7.22 10.28
CA ASN A 285 -3.39 7.34 9.11
C ASN A 285 -4.78 6.77 9.42
N PRO A 286 -5.65 7.53 10.11
CA PRO A 286 -6.99 7.10 10.46
C PRO A 286 -7.89 7.17 9.22
N ARG A 287 -8.95 6.35 9.20
CA ARG A 287 -9.98 6.39 8.16
C ARG A 287 -10.64 7.78 8.09
N PRO A 288 -10.52 8.52 6.96
CA PRO A 288 -11.02 9.88 6.88
C PRO A 288 -12.54 9.94 6.71
N ALA A 289 -13.19 10.91 7.35
CA ALA A 289 -14.59 11.27 7.06
C ALA A 289 -14.74 11.88 5.65
N PRO A 290 -15.96 11.90 5.06
CA PRO A 290 -16.19 12.49 3.74
C PRO A 290 -15.79 13.98 3.70
N PRO A 291 -15.13 14.48 2.64
CA PRO A 291 -14.74 15.88 2.57
C PRO A 291 -15.96 16.82 2.61
N ALA A 292 -15.94 17.79 3.54
CA ALA A 292 -16.93 18.86 3.60
C ALA A 292 -17.01 19.62 2.26
N ARG A 293 -18.16 20.22 1.95
CA ARG A 293 -18.30 21.14 0.81
C ARG A 293 -17.62 22.46 1.19
N HIS A 294 -16.83 23.01 0.27
CA HIS A 294 -16.27 24.34 0.40
C HIS A 294 -17.42 25.35 0.55
N PRO A 295 -17.38 26.30 1.50
CA PRO A 295 -18.50 27.20 1.77
C PRO A 295 -18.93 28.00 0.53
N ASP A 296 -17.96 28.48 -0.25
CA ASP A 296 -18.21 29.28 -1.46
C ASP A 296 -18.60 28.45 -2.71
N ALA A 297 -18.86 27.15 -2.60
CA ALA A 297 -19.10 26.29 -3.77
C ALA A 297 -20.58 25.94 -3.97
N ASP A 298 -21.11 26.35 -5.12
CA ASP A 298 -22.49 26.10 -5.55
C ASP A 298 -22.66 24.75 -6.25
N VAL A 299 -21.60 24.20 -6.84
CA VAL A 299 -21.60 22.90 -7.52
C VAL A 299 -20.41 22.04 -7.07
N ARG A 300 -20.69 20.76 -6.80
CA ARG A 300 -19.69 19.70 -6.54
C ARG A 300 -19.71 18.67 -7.66
N ILE A 301 -18.56 18.49 -8.30
CA ILE A 301 -18.31 17.41 -9.24
C ILE A 301 -17.44 16.35 -8.55
N VAL A 302 -17.78 15.07 -8.73
CA VAL A 302 -16.96 13.93 -8.27
C VAL A 302 -16.46 13.13 -9.46
N SER A 303 -15.23 12.65 -9.41
CA SER A 303 -14.70 11.62 -10.30
C SER A 303 -14.35 10.37 -9.51
N PHE A 304 -14.79 9.19 -9.95
CA PHE A 304 -14.55 7.95 -9.21
C PHE A 304 -14.49 6.71 -10.13
N ASN A 305 -13.36 6.00 -10.11
CA ASN A 305 -13.27 4.64 -10.63
C ASN A 305 -13.85 3.67 -9.60
N VAL A 306 -14.89 2.90 -9.96
CA VAL A 306 -15.67 2.07 -9.03
C VAL A 306 -15.39 0.56 -9.14
N PHE A 307 -14.22 0.17 -9.66
CA PHE A 307 -13.70 -1.20 -9.71
C PHE A 307 -14.66 -2.23 -10.31
N ASN A 308 -14.91 -2.11 -11.61
CA ASN A 308 -15.81 -2.99 -12.38
C ASN A 308 -17.19 -3.20 -11.73
N TYR A 309 -17.99 -2.14 -11.68
CA TYR A 309 -19.41 -2.21 -11.31
C TYR A 309 -20.24 -2.84 -12.45
N PHE A 310 -20.39 -4.16 -12.39
CA PHE A 310 -21.09 -4.98 -13.37
C PHE A 310 -22.28 -5.67 -12.71
N ASN A 311 -23.51 -5.31 -13.13
CA ASN A 311 -24.77 -5.79 -12.57
C ASN A 311 -25.32 -7.07 -13.24
N GLY A 312 -24.46 -7.84 -13.91
CA GLY A 312 -24.85 -9.03 -14.67
C GLY A 312 -25.74 -8.70 -15.87
N ASP A 313 -26.85 -9.41 -16.02
CA ASP A 313 -27.89 -9.17 -17.04
C ASP A 313 -28.92 -8.10 -16.64
N GLY A 314 -28.85 -7.57 -15.42
CA GLY A 314 -29.85 -6.63 -14.86
C GLY A 314 -31.11 -7.28 -14.30
N HIS A 315 -31.29 -8.59 -14.48
CA HIS A 315 -32.40 -9.40 -13.95
C HIS A 315 -31.98 -10.33 -12.80
N GLY A 316 -30.70 -10.37 -12.47
CA GLY A 316 -30.13 -11.13 -11.35
C GLY A 316 -29.24 -12.31 -11.77
N GLY A 317 -29.08 -12.55 -13.07
CA GLY A 317 -28.18 -13.54 -13.65
C GLY A 317 -26.95 -12.91 -14.31
N GLY A 318 -26.24 -13.69 -15.14
CA GLY A 318 -25.15 -13.22 -15.99
C GLY A 318 -23.82 -12.87 -15.29
N PHE A 319 -23.69 -13.09 -13.98
CA PHE A 319 -22.46 -12.81 -13.22
C PHE A 319 -21.31 -13.81 -13.52
N ASP A 320 -21.63 -14.98 -14.08
CA ASP A 320 -20.69 -16.00 -14.54
C ASP A 320 -20.26 -15.84 -16.01
N ALA A 321 -20.95 -14.98 -16.78
CA ALA A 321 -20.70 -14.78 -18.20
C ALA A 321 -19.22 -14.43 -18.51
N PRO A 322 -18.60 -14.97 -19.59
CA PRO A 322 -17.19 -14.74 -19.90
C PRO A 322 -16.78 -13.27 -20.07
N GLY A 323 -17.72 -12.41 -20.48
CA GLY A 323 -17.50 -10.96 -20.63
C GLY A 323 -17.58 -10.15 -19.33
N ASN A 324 -18.08 -10.73 -18.24
CA ASN A 324 -18.22 -10.04 -16.97
C ASN A 324 -16.85 -9.84 -16.28
N ARG A 325 -16.53 -8.60 -15.91
CA ARG A 325 -15.28 -8.24 -15.20
C ARG A 325 -15.47 -7.93 -13.71
N GLY A 326 -16.71 -7.76 -13.25
CA GLY A 326 -17.01 -7.47 -11.84
C GLY A 326 -17.27 -8.71 -10.99
N ALA A 327 -18.16 -8.55 -10.01
CA ALA A 327 -18.63 -9.60 -9.12
C ALA A 327 -19.04 -10.90 -9.85
N LYS A 328 -18.77 -12.06 -9.23
CA LYS A 328 -19.08 -13.39 -9.80
C LYS A 328 -20.36 -14.03 -9.29
N THR A 329 -21.05 -13.38 -8.34
CA THR A 329 -22.36 -13.80 -7.84
C THR A 329 -23.21 -12.57 -7.49
N PRO A 330 -24.55 -12.67 -7.49
CA PRO A 330 -25.43 -11.58 -7.05
C PRO A 330 -25.13 -11.11 -5.61
N ALA A 331 -24.78 -12.05 -4.72
CA ALA A 331 -24.42 -11.72 -3.34
C ALA A 331 -23.12 -10.91 -3.25
N ALA A 332 -22.09 -11.25 -4.03
CA ALA A 332 -20.85 -10.47 -4.07
C ALA A 332 -21.08 -9.09 -4.71
N PHE A 333 -21.97 -9.01 -5.71
CA PHE A 333 -22.37 -7.74 -6.33
C PHE A 333 -23.11 -6.82 -5.34
N ALA A 334 -24.12 -7.32 -4.62
CA ALA A 334 -24.86 -6.54 -3.62
C ALA A 334 -23.93 -5.94 -2.55
N ARG A 335 -22.89 -6.68 -2.15
CA ARG A 335 -21.86 -6.20 -1.22
C ARG A 335 -20.98 -5.11 -1.82
N GLN A 336 -20.64 -5.20 -3.10
CA GLN A 336 -19.91 -4.17 -3.85
C GLN A 336 -20.77 -2.90 -4.03
N GLU A 337 -22.01 -3.07 -4.47
CA GLU A 337 -23.01 -2.01 -4.67
C GLU A 337 -23.24 -1.22 -3.38
N ALA A 338 -23.48 -1.89 -2.25
CA ALA A 338 -23.68 -1.22 -0.96
C ALA A 338 -22.53 -0.26 -0.59
N LYS A 339 -21.27 -0.68 -0.81
CA LYS A 339 -20.10 0.14 -0.49
C LYS A 339 -19.92 1.31 -1.47
N ILE A 340 -20.13 1.07 -2.78
CA ILE A 340 -20.07 2.14 -3.80
C ILE A 340 -21.17 3.18 -3.56
N VAL A 341 -22.41 2.75 -3.29
CA VAL A 341 -23.55 3.61 -3.00
C VAL A 341 -23.32 4.41 -1.71
N ALA A 342 -22.75 3.79 -0.67
CA ALA A 342 -22.34 4.49 0.56
C ALA A 342 -21.30 5.59 0.26
N SER A 343 -20.26 5.29 -0.52
CA SER A 343 -19.26 6.28 -0.94
C SER A 343 -19.89 7.45 -1.72
N LEU A 344 -20.69 7.15 -2.74
CA LEU A 344 -21.28 8.17 -3.62
C LEU A 344 -22.28 9.07 -2.89
N ARG A 345 -23.16 8.50 -2.05
CA ARG A 345 -24.11 9.29 -1.24
C ARG A 345 -23.38 10.20 -0.25
N ALA A 346 -22.34 9.71 0.41
CA ALA A 346 -21.59 10.47 1.41
C ALA A 346 -20.86 11.71 0.84
N LEU A 347 -20.46 11.65 -0.44
CA LEU A 347 -19.79 12.77 -1.12
C LEU A 347 -20.71 13.96 -1.42
N ARG A 348 -22.04 13.75 -1.51
CA ARG A 348 -23.06 14.80 -1.78
C ARG A 348 -22.74 15.65 -3.02
N ALA A 349 -22.45 14.97 -4.12
CA ALA A 349 -22.16 15.59 -5.41
C ALA A 349 -23.42 16.05 -6.14
N ASP A 350 -23.25 16.95 -7.10
CA ASP A 350 -24.28 17.38 -8.06
C ASP A 350 -24.07 16.71 -9.43
N VAL A 351 -22.81 16.46 -9.80
CA VAL A 351 -22.41 15.66 -10.98
C VAL A 351 -21.38 14.61 -10.55
N ILE A 352 -21.52 13.38 -11.04
CA ILE A 352 -20.57 12.27 -10.79
C ILE A 352 -20.11 11.70 -12.13
N GLY A 353 -18.82 11.83 -12.42
CA GLY A 353 -18.14 11.09 -13.49
C GLY A 353 -17.61 9.75 -12.98
N LEU A 354 -18.00 8.67 -13.63
CA LEU A 354 -17.68 7.31 -13.24
C LEU A 354 -16.79 6.62 -14.26
N MET A 355 -15.81 5.86 -13.77
CA MET A 355 -15.03 4.90 -14.55
C MET A 355 -15.32 3.48 -14.03
N GLU A 356 -15.24 2.51 -14.92
CA GLU A 356 -15.48 1.09 -14.61
C GLU A 356 -16.94 0.68 -14.37
N ILE A 357 -17.84 1.26 -15.16
CA ILE A 357 -19.23 0.81 -15.28
C ILE A 357 -19.32 -0.24 -16.40
N ALA A 358 -20.18 -1.26 -16.25
CA ALA A 358 -20.45 -2.19 -17.35
C ALA A 358 -21.05 -1.48 -18.58
N ASN A 359 -20.53 -1.79 -19.76
CA ASN A 359 -20.99 -1.23 -21.02
C ASN A 359 -22.24 -1.98 -21.53
N ASN A 360 -23.34 -1.96 -20.77
CA ASN A 360 -24.61 -2.62 -21.09
C ASN A 360 -25.74 -1.64 -21.48
N GLY A 361 -25.38 -0.46 -21.97
CA GLY A 361 -26.30 0.56 -22.49
C GLY A 361 -26.89 1.46 -21.41
N HIS A 362 -28.02 2.11 -21.71
CA HIS A 362 -28.65 3.12 -20.85
C HIS A 362 -30.14 2.83 -20.55
N GLY A 363 -30.66 1.67 -20.96
CA GLY A 363 -32.01 1.21 -20.61
C GLY A 363 -32.12 0.73 -19.15
N ASP A 364 -33.33 0.36 -18.71
CA ASP A 364 -33.61 0.14 -17.28
C ASP A 364 -32.85 -1.03 -16.61
N THR A 365 -32.36 -1.99 -17.41
CA THR A 365 -31.48 -3.09 -16.93
C THR A 365 -30.00 -2.70 -16.85
N SER A 366 -29.61 -1.51 -17.32
CA SER A 366 -28.20 -1.10 -17.36
C SER A 366 -27.62 -0.84 -15.98
N ALA A 367 -26.30 -1.04 -15.85
CA ALA A 367 -25.56 -0.78 -14.62
C ALA A 367 -25.72 0.69 -14.17
N ILE A 368 -25.68 1.63 -15.12
CA ILE A 368 -25.74 3.05 -14.81
C ILE A 368 -27.12 3.51 -14.34
N ARG A 369 -28.22 2.99 -14.94
CA ARG A 369 -29.59 3.28 -14.48
C ARG A 369 -29.86 2.68 -13.11
N ARG A 370 -29.40 1.44 -12.88
CA ARG A 370 -29.47 0.82 -11.54
C ARG A 370 -28.73 1.65 -10.49
N LEU A 371 -27.52 2.11 -10.80
CA LEU A 371 -26.74 2.92 -9.86
C LEU A 371 -27.42 4.28 -9.58
N ALA A 372 -27.97 4.95 -10.61
CA ALA A 372 -28.75 6.17 -10.41
C ALA A 372 -29.96 5.94 -9.48
N ALA A 373 -30.73 4.87 -9.69
CA ALA A 373 -31.85 4.51 -8.81
C ALA A 373 -31.40 4.25 -7.36
N GLN A 374 -30.22 3.63 -7.15
CA GLN A 374 -29.65 3.45 -5.81
C GLN A 374 -29.18 4.77 -5.15
N LEU A 375 -28.93 5.84 -5.90
CA LEU A 375 -28.65 7.16 -5.33
C LEU A 375 -29.93 7.92 -4.96
N GLY A 376 -31.06 7.62 -5.60
CA GLY A 376 -32.41 8.09 -5.27
C GLY A 376 -33.08 8.92 -6.38
N ASP A 377 -34.34 9.28 -6.20
CA ASP A 377 -35.24 9.75 -7.28
C ASP A 377 -34.82 11.05 -8.00
N GLY A 378 -33.88 11.83 -7.45
CA GLY A 378 -33.28 12.98 -8.15
C GLY A 378 -32.18 12.61 -9.15
N TRP A 379 -31.60 11.41 -9.05
CA TRP A 379 -30.43 11.05 -9.84
C TRP A 379 -30.79 10.54 -11.23
N ARG A 380 -30.05 11.02 -12.24
CA ARG A 380 -30.24 10.69 -13.65
C ARG A 380 -28.92 10.28 -14.27
N ALA A 381 -28.98 9.33 -15.20
CA ALA A 381 -27.86 8.98 -16.06
C ALA A 381 -27.88 9.85 -17.33
N VAL A 382 -26.70 10.27 -17.78
CA VAL A 382 -26.52 10.90 -19.09
C VAL A 382 -26.51 9.80 -20.16
N ASP A 383 -27.40 9.91 -21.15
CA ASP A 383 -27.43 9.00 -22.31
C ASP A 383 -26.93 9.74 -23.57
N PRO A 384 -25.81 9.30 -24.20
CA PRO A 384 -25.32 9.82 -25.48
C PRO A 384 -26.14 9.38 -26.70
N GLY A 385 -27.25 8.64 -26.52
CA GLY A 385 -28.06 8.10 -27.61
C GLY A 385 -27.40 6.93 -28.34
N THR A 386 -26.35 6.33 -27.75
CA THR A 386 -25.65 5.17 -28.32
C THR A 386 -25.93 3.91 -27.51
N ALA A 387 -26.14 2.78 -28.19
CA ALA A 387 -26.41 1.50 -27.54
C ALA A 387 -25.27 1.04 -26.60
N ARG A 388 -24.04 1.45 -26.89
CA ARG A 388 -22.82 1.24 -26.07
C ARG A 388 -21.84 2.40 -26.26
N LEU A 389 -20.95 2.60 -25.30
CA LEU A 389 -19.81 3.53 -25.42
C LEU A 389 -18.57 2.77 -25.87
N GLY A 390 -18.34 2.74 -27.19
CA GLY A 390 -17.24 1.98 -27.79
C GLY A 390 -17.42 0.47 -27.67
N ARG A 391 -16.30 -0.28 -27.61
CA ARG A 391 -16.26 -1.74 -27.74
C ARG A 391 -15.72 -2.52 -26.54
N ASP A 392 -15.17 -1.85 -25.52
CA ASP A 392 -14.70 -2.55 -24.32
C ASP A 392 -15.89 -2.90 -23.42
N ALA A 393 -15.78 -3.98 -22.64
CA ALA A 393 -16.83 -4.36 -21.68
C ALA A 393 -17.02 -3.30 -20.57
N ILE A 394 -16.03 -2.43 -20.38
CA ILE A 394 -16.05 -1.30 -19.45
C ILE A 394 -16.31 0.01 -20.22
N ALA A 395 -17.22 0.82 -19.69
CA ALA A 395 -17.48 2.20 -20.10
C ALA A 395 -17.10 3.22 -19.02
N VAL A 396 -17.05 4.49 -19.42
CA VAL A 396 -17.23 5.64 -18.52
C VAL A 396 -18.71 6.01 -18.46
N ALA A 397 -19.14 6.76 -17.45
CA ALA A 397 -20.50 7.28 -17.37
C ALA A 397 -20.57 8.63 -16.64
N LEU A 398 -21.70 9.32 -16.79
CA LEU A 398 -22.05 10.53 -16.04
C LEU A 398 -23.40 10.33 -15.35
N LEU A 399 -23.46 10.64 -14.06
CA LEU A 399 -24.69 10.83 -13.30
C LEU A 399 -24.81 12.30 -12.88
N TYR A 400 -26.04 12.79 -12.72
CA TYR A 400 -26.32 14.12 -12.17
C TYR A 400 -27.56 14.10 -11.28
N ASP A 401 -27.62 15.02 -10.31
CA ASP A 401 -28.81 15.28 -9.50
C ASP A 401 -29.67 16.33 -10.19
N SER A 402 -30.81 15.92 -10.76
CA SER A 402 -31.70 16.80 -11.52
C SER A 402 -32.42 17.85 -10.68
N ARG A 403 -32.13 17.92 -9.37
CA ARG A 403 -32.63 18.95 -8.46
C ARG A 403 -31.67 20.12 -8.30
N THR A 404 -30.39 19.95 -8.67
CA THR A 404 -29.35 20.99 -8.52
C THR A 404 -28.68 21.38 -9.83
N VAL A 405 -28.65 20.48 -10.83
CA VAL A 405 -28.15 20.77 -12.18
C VAL A 405 -29.05 20.17 -13.27
N GLU A 406 -29.04 20.79 -14.45
CA GLU A 406 -29.68 20.29 -15.67
C GLU A 406 -28.65 20.12 -16.81
N PRO A 407 -28.81 19.13 -17.70
CA PRO A 407 -28.01 19.03 -18.91
C PRO A 407 -28.47 20.08 -19.94
N VAL A 408 -27.50 20.75 -20.58
CA VAL A 408 -27.74 21.71 -21.68
C VAL A 408 -27.01 21.21 -22.92
N GLY A 409 -27.68 21.23 -24.08
CA GLY A 409 -27.16 20.62 -25.30
C GLY A 409 -27.09 19.09 -25.23
N ARG A 410 -26.33 18.47 -26.15
CA ARG A 410 -26.26 17.01 -26.30
C ARG A 410 -25.08 16.39 -25.55
N ALA A 411 -25.32 15.20 -25.01
CA ALA A 411 -24.28 14.27 -24.59
C ALA A 411 -23.50 13.76 -25.81
N VAL A 412 -22.17 13.70 -25.71
CA VAL A 412 -21.29 13.38 -26.84
C VAL A 412 -20.08 12.54 -26.43
N THR A 413 -19.52 11.82 -27.42
CA THR A 413 -18.41 10.88 -27.28
C THR A 413 -17.50 10.96 -28.52
N VAL A 414 -16.23 10.55 -28.40
CA VAL A 414 -15.27 10.57 -29.52
C VAL A 414 -14.37 9.34 -29.57
N ALA A 415 -14.23 8.74 -30.76
CA ALA A 415 -13.12 7.85 -31.12
C ALA A 415 -12.87 6.71 -30.10
N LEU A 416 -11.80 6.72 -29.30
CA LEU A 416 -10.57 7.52 -29.42
C LEU A 416 -9.57 6.89 -30.41
N GLY A 417 -9.71 5.58 -30.66
CA GLY A 417 -8.78 4.74 -31.42
C GLY A 417 -8.11 3.67 -30.54
N GLY A 418 -7.57 2.62 -31.16
CA GLY A 418 -6.82 1.58 -30.47
C GLY A 418 -7.62 0.80 -29.40
N ARG A 419 -7.09 0.77 -28.17
CA ARG A 419 -7.68 0.08 -27.00
C ARG A 419 -8.15 1.04 -25.90
N HIS A 420 -8.38 2.31 -26.23
CA HIS A 420 -8.95 3.30 -25.32
C HIS A 420 -10.46 3.14 -25.20
N ARG A 421 -11.02 3.59 -24.08
CA ARG A 421 -12.47 3.75 -23.90
C ARG A 421 -12.82 5.17 -24.36
N PRO A 422 -13.84 5.36 -25.21
CA PRO A 422 -14.29 6.69 -25.60
C PRO A 422 -14.72 7.49 -24.36
N PRO A 423 -14.41 8.79 -24.27
CA PRO A 423 -14.90 9.63 -23.19
C PRO A 423 -16.39 9.92 -23.38
N LEU A 424 -17.04 10.37 -22.31
CA LEU A 424 -18.40 10.92 -22.35
C LEU A 424 -18.36 12.36 -21.84
N ALA A 425 -18.92 13.28 -22.62
CA ALA A 425 -19.02 14.69 -22.23
C ALA A 425 -20.47 15.21 -22.31
N GLN A 426 -20.83 16.05 -21.34
CA GLN A 426 -22.11 16.75 -21.26
C GLN A 426 -21.87 18.15 -20.70
N THR A 427 -22.55 19.15 -21.26
CA THR A 427 -22.62 20.50 -20.66
C THR A 427 -23.77 20.54 -19.66
N PHE A 428 -23.53 21.12 -18.50
CA PHE A 428 -24.51 21.30 -17.43
C PHE A 428 -24.67 22.78 -17.09
N ARG A 429 -25.83 23.12 -16.51
CA ARG A 429 -26.13 24.39 -15.86
C ARG A 429 -26.66 24.09 -14.46
N ARG A 430 -26.32 24.92 -13.48
CA ARG A 430 -26.95 24.87 -12.15
C ARG A 430 -28.40 25.36 -12.27
N ILE A 431 -29.35 24.72 -11.59
CA ILE A 431 -30.73 25.22 -11.54
C ILE A 431 -30.72 26.66 -10.97
N ASP A 432 -31.47 27.55 -11.62
CA ASP A 432 -31.50 29.01 -11.39
C ASP A 432 -30.17 29.76 -11.63
N GLY A 433 -29.11 29.07 -12.07
CA GLY A 433 -27.84 29.67 -12.48
C GLY A 433 -27.82 30.06 -13.95
N THR A 434 -26.88 30.94 -14.34
CA THR A 434 -26.74 31.37 -15.75
C THR A 434 -25.56 30.73 -16.47
N ARG A 435 -24.50 30.36 -15.74
CA ARG A 435 -23.26 29.82 -16.31
C ARG A 435 -23.36 28.33 -16.60
N THR A 436 -22.66 27.91 -17.63
CA THR A 436 -22.63 26.53 -18.15
C THR A 436 -21.22 25.96 -18.10
N PHE A 437 -21.09 24.67 -17.82
CA PHE A 437 -19.79 24.00 -17.74
C PHE A 437 -19.87 22.61 -18.35
N THR A 438 -18.85 22.22 -19.12
CA THR A 438 -18.78 20.89 -19.73
C THR A 438 -17.96 19.96 -18.85
N VAL A 439 -18.53 18.84 -18.42
CA VAL A 439 -17.78 17.77 -17.77
C VAL A 439 -17.48 16.68 -18.79
N ALA A 440 -16.21 16.28 -18.89
CA ALA A 440 -15.76 15.21 -19.78
C ALA A 440 -15.06 14.10 -18.97
N VAL A 441 -15.66 12.91 -18.94
CA VAL A 441 -15.17 11.74 -18.19
C VAL A 441 -14.32 10.85 -19.08
N ASN A 442 -13.14 10.49 -18.59
CA ASN A 442 -12.12 9.77 -19.35
C ASN A 442 -11.70 8.49 -18.62
N HIS A 443 -11.42 7.43 -19.39
CA HIS A 443 -10.71 6.26 -18.90
C HIS A 443 -9.73 5.79 -20.00
N LEU A 444 -8.47 6.23 -19.91
CA LEU A 444 -7.48 5.92 -20.93
C LEU A 444 -6.96 4.48 -20.81
N LYS A 445 -6.18 4.02 -21.81
CA LYS A 445 -5.66 2.65 -21.84
C LYS A 445 -4.67 2.43 -20.71
N SER A 446 -4.90 1.37 -19.93
CA SER A 446 -4.06 1.01 -18.80
C SER A 446 -2.59 0.75 -19.14
N LYS A 447 -1.71 0.91 -18.14
CA LYS A 447 -0.25 0.76 -18.26
C LYS A 447 0.22 -0.69 -18.51
N ASN A 448 -0.70 -1.67 -18.60
CA ASN A 448 -0.33 -3.08 -18.80
C ASN A 448 0.12 -3.39 -20.24
N CYS A 449 1.13 -4.26 -20.38
CA CYS A 449 1.78 -4.58 -21.64
C CYS A 449 1.14 -5.62 -22.59
N PRO A 450 0.06 -6.38 -22.24
CA PRO A 450 -0.56 -7.28 -23.21
C PRO A 450 -0.92 -6.60 -24.54
N HIS A 451 -0.45 -7.18 -25.64
CA HIS A 451 -0.58 -6.69 -27.02
C HIS A 451 0.04 -5.31 -27.31
N ALA A 452 0.95 -4.82 -26.46
CA ALA A 452 1.76 -3.65 -26.77
C ALA A 452 2.73 -3.96 -27.92
N SER A 453 2.96 -2.98 -28.80
CA SER A 453 3.91 -3.07 -29.91
C SER A 453 4.41 -1.67 -30.32
N GLY A 454 5.60 -1.62 -30.92
CA GLY A 454 6.27 -0.37 -31.30
C GLY A 454 6.39 0.59 -30.10
N ALA A 455 6.09 1.88 -30.33
CA ALA A 455 6.09 2.92 -29.30
C ALA A 455 5.05 2.72 -28.16
N ASN A 456 4.27 1.63 -28.16
CA ASN A 456 3.41 1.26 -27.02
C ASN A 456 4.06 0.24 -26.07
N LEU A 457 5.23 -0.32 -26.42
CA LEU A 457 6.03 -1.12 -25.49
C LEU A 457 6.51 -0.26 -24.32
N ASP A 458 6.91 -0.90 -23.22
CA ASP A 458 7.54 -0.20 -22.11
C ASP A 458 8.90 0.35 -22.57
N GLN A 459 9.09 1.67 -22.48
CA GLN A 459 10.35 2.32 -22.85
C GLN A 459 11.35 2.34 -21.69
N SER A 460 11.02 1.74 -20.54
CA SER A 460 11.81 1.74 -19.30
C SER A 460 12.06 3.14 -18.71
N ASP A 461 11.17 4.09 -19.04
CA ASP A 461 11.16 5.50 -18.62
C ASP A 461 10.20 5.76 -17.43
N GLY A 462 9.71 4.69 -16.79
CA GLY A 462 8.71 4.74 -15.73
C GLY A 462 7.27 5.00 -16.21
N GLN A 463 7.05 5.40 -17.46
CA GLN A 463 5.71 5.67 -17.98
C GLN A 463 4.93 4.40 -18.33
N GLY A 464 5.63 3.29 -18.59
CA GLY A 464 5.05 1.98 -18.85
C GLY A 464 4.30 1.87 -20.18
N CYS A 465 3.81 0.67 -20.48
CA CYS A 465 3.18 0.38 -21.77
C CYS A 465 1.99 1.31 -22.12
N TRP A 466 1.74 1.45 -23.42
CA TRP A 466 0.73 2.30 -24.03
C TRP A 466 0.89 3.81 -23.78
N ASN A 467 2.04 4.30 -23.29
CA ASN A 467 2.25 5.73 -23.05
C ASN A 467 1.99 6.56 -24.33
N ALA A 468 2.65 6.24 -25.44
CA ALA A 468 2.44 6.96 -26.70
C ALA A 468 0.97 6.96 -27.19
N ALA A 469 0.20 5.91 -26.89
CA ALA A 469 -1.24 5.89 -27.18
C ALA A 469 -2.05 6.77 -26.22
N ARG A 470 -1.74 6.75 -24.91
CA ARG A 470 -2.30 7.69 -23.92
C ARG A 470 -2.01 9.14 -24.30
N THR A 471 -0.81 9.47 -24.77
CA THR A 471 -0.43 10.83 -25.21
C THR A 471 -1.25 11.29 -26.42
N ARG A 472 -1.37 10.45 -27.46
CA ARG A 472 -2.23 10.76 -28.62
C ARG A 472 -3.72 10.87 -28.24
N ALA A 473 -4.18 10.03 -27.32
CA ALA A 473 -5.55 10.07 -26.82
C ALA A 473 -5.81 11.38 -26.05
N ALA A 474 -4.90 11.80 -25.17
CA ALA A 474 -4.99 13.04 -24.41
C ALA A 474 -5.04 14.28 -25.33
N ALA A 475 -4.15 14.36 -26.33
CA ALA A 475 -4.23 15.40 -27.36
C ALA A 475 -5.61 15.41 -28.04
N ARG A 476 -6.05 14.25 -28.56
CA ARG A 476 -7.33 14.13 -29.26
C ARG A 476 -8.55 14.51 -28.39
N VAL A 477 -8.54 14.21 -27.09
CA VAL A 477 -9.61 14.63 -26.17
C VAL A 477 -9.64 16.15 -26.04
N ALA A 478 -8.50 16.79 -25.82
CA ALA A 478 -8.41 18.24 -25.71
C ALA A 478 -8.83 18.95 -27.02
N ASP A 479 -8.31 18.49 -28.15
CA ASP A 479 -8.61 19.03 -29.48
C ASP A 479 -10.11 18.86 -29.83
N TRP A 480 -10.73 17.74 -29.43
CA TRP A 480 -12.18 17.52 -29.58
C TRP A 480 -13.01 18.46 -28.70
N LEU A 481 -12.66 18.60 -27.42
CA LEU A 481 -13.40 19.45 -26.48
C LEU A 481 -13.34 20.94 -26.86
N ALA A 482 -12.25 21.38 -27.49
CA ALA A 482 -12.13 22.73 -28.05
C ALA A 482 -13.18 23.05 -29.15
N THR A 483 -13.79 22.04 -29.78
CA THR A 483 -14.83 22.25 -30.81
C THR A 483 -16.24 22.51 -30.25
N SER A 484 -16.41 22.62 -28.92
CA SER A 484 -17.73 22.72 -28.26
C SER A 484 -18.71 21.60 -28.70
N PRO A 485 -18.32 20.32 -28.64
CA PRO A 485 -19.01 19.22 -29.35
C PRO A 485 -20.43 18.96 -28.84
N THR A 486 -20.74 19.35 -27.60
CA THR A 486 -22.09 19.31 -26.99
C THR A 486 -23.09 20.25 -27.67
N GLY A 487 -22.62 21.14 -28.54
CA GLY A 487 -23.42 22.20 -29.17
C GLY A 487 -23.52 23.47 -28.32
N ILE A 488 -22.87 23.52 -27.15
CA ILE A 488 -22.88 24.66 -26.22
C ILE A 488 -21.45 25.18 -26.05
N ALA A 489 -21.26 26.47 -26.30
CA ALA A 489 -20.03 27.18 -25.96
C ALA A 489 -20.02 27.48 -24.45
N ALA A 490 -19.61 26.49 -23.66
CA ALA A 490 -19.64 26.58 -22.19
C ALA A 490 -18.58 27.53 -21.63
N ASP A 491 -18.84 28.12 -20.45
CA ASP A 491 -17.90 29.01 -19.72
C ASP A 491 -16.59 28.29 -19.35
N GLY A 492 -16.58 26.96 -19.36
CA GLY A 492 -15.35 26.18 -19.47
C GLY A 492 -15.58 24.68 -19.46
N VAL A 493 -14.47 23.94 -19.50
CA VAL A 493 -14.45 22.48 -19.58
C VAL A 493 -13.67 21.92 -18.40
N LEU A 494 -14.24 20.91 -17.74
CA LEU A 494 -13.61 20.10 -16.69
C LEU A 494 -13.40 18.68 -17.23
N LEU A 495 -12.15 18.33 -17.51
CA LEU A 495 -11.70 17.00 -17.87
C LEU A 495 -11.41 16.24 -16.57
N ILE A 496 -12.17 15.17 -16.32
CA ILE A 496 -11.98 14.28 -15.18
C ILE A 496 -11.73 12.83 -15.62
N GLY A 497 -11.11 12.06 -14.76
CA GLY A 497 -11.15 10.60 -14.80
C GLY A 497 -9.79 9.91 -14.64
N ASP A 498 -9.81 8.59 -14.79
CA ASP A 498 -8.62 7.74 -14.74
C ASP A 498 -7.85 7.85 -16.07
N LEU A 499 -6.80 8.68 -16.07
CA LEU A 499 -5.95 8.86 -17.24
C LEU A 499 -4.89 7.75 -17.37
N ASN A 500 -4.81 6.83 -16.41
CA ASN A 500 -3.79 5.78 -16.31
C ASN A 500 -2.36 6.34 -16.46
N SER A 501 -2.14 7.57 -16.00
CA SER A 501 -0.88 8.32 -16.08
C SER A 501 -0.62 9.11 -14.82
N TYR A 502 0.63 9.12 -14.37
CA TYR A 502 1.07 9.89 -13.22
C TYR A 502 1.40 11.34 -13.59
N ALA A 503 1.52 12.21 -12.58
CA ALA A 503 1.50 13.67 -12.77
C ALA A 503 2.59 14.25 -13.70
N LYS A 504 3.74 13.60 -13.85
CA LYS A 504 4.84 14.08 -14.73
C LYS A 504 4.89 13.38 -16.09
N GLU A 505 3.93 12.51 -16.40
CA GLU A 505 3.90 11.75 -17.66
C GLU A 505 3.39 12.56 -18.86
N ASP A 506 3.79 12.15 -20.05
CA ASP A 506 3.49 12.83 -21.31
C ASP A 506 2.00 13.12 -21.56
N PRO A 507 1.03 12.26 -21.17
CA PRO A 507 -0.39 12.56 -21.36
C PRO A 507 -0.87 13.76 -20.55
N LEU A 508 -0.35 13.98 -19.33
CA LEU A 508 -0.69 15.14 -18.51
C LEU A 508 -0.03 16.40 -19.08
N ARG A 509 1.26 16.32 -19.38
CA ARG A 509 2.02 17.40 -20.04
C ARG A 509 1.40 17.82 -21.38
N THR A 510 0.80 16.87 -22.09
CA THR A 510 0.06 17.13 -23.33
C THR A 510 -1.20 17.95 -23.08
N LEU A 511 -2.02 17.62 -22.07
CA LEU A 511 -3.21 18.38 -21.72
C LEU A 511 -2.85 19.80 -21.23
N GLU A 512 -1.80 19.91 -20.41
CA GLU A 512 -1.26 21.20 -19.95
C GLU A 512 -0.78 22.06 -21.13
N ALA A 513 -0.12 21.46 -22.13
CA ALA A 513 0.25 22.11 -23.39
C ALA A 513 -0.94 22.46 -24.31
N ARG A 514 -2.16 21.97 -24.03
CA ARG A 514 -3.43 22.45 -24.62
C ARG A 514 -4.13 23.52 -23.75
N GLY A 515 -3.44 24.06 -22.74
CA GLY A 515 -3.95 25.12 -21.87
C GLY A 515 -4.86 24.66 -20.74
N TYR A 516 -4.95 23.35 -20.47
CA TYR A 516 -5.66 22.85 -19.29
C TYR A 516 -4.83 23.04 -18.02
N ALA A 517 -5.39 23.72 -17.02
CA ALA A 517 -4.80 23.82 -15.69
C ALA A 517 -5.02 22.51 -14.91
N ASN A 518 -3.94 21.91 -14.43
CA ASN A 518 -3.96 20.71 -13.60
C ASN A 518 -4.38 21.06 -12.17
N LEU A 519 -5.65 20.77 -11.83
CA LEU A 519 -6.24 21.19 -10.56
C LEU A 519 -5.71 20.34 -9.40
N VAL A 520 -5.39 19.06 -9.63
CA VAL A 520 -4.78 18.19 -8.62
C VAL A 520 -3.43 18.75 -8.17
N VAL A 521 -2.55 19.11 -9.12
CA VAL A 521 -1.27 19.75 -8.81
C VAL A 521 -1.48 21.09 -8.12
N ARG A 522 -2.43 21.92 -8.57
CA ARG A 522 -2.71 23.24 -7.98
C ARG A 522 -3.21 23.20 -6.53
N PHE A 523 -4.05 22.24 -6.16
CA PHE A 523 -4.71 22.20 -4.83
C PHE A 523 -4.11 21.17 -3.86
N VAL A 524 -3.42 20.14 -4.35
CA VAL A 524 -2.87 19.03 -3.55
C VAL A 524 -1.35 18.90 -3.69
N GLY A 525 -0.77 19.38 -4.79
CA GLY A 525 0.67 19.32 -5.06
C GLY A 525 1.19 17.91 -5.40
N ASP A 526 2.52 17.76 -5.45
CA ASP A 526 3.18 16.49 -5.83
C ASP A 526 2.87 15.33 -4.86
N ALA A 527 2.42 15.65 -3.65
CA ALA A 527 1.97 14.68 -2.65
C ALA A 527 0.61 14.02 -2.99
N ALA A 528 -0.08 14.44 -4.06
CA ALA A 528 -1.32 13.83 -4.54
C ALA A 528 -1.17 12.33 -4.84
N TYR A 529 -2.22 11.57 -4.58
CA TYR A 529 -2.36 10.18 -4.98
C TYR A 529 -3.83 9.78 -4.99
N SER A 530 -4.16 8.84 -5.87
CA SER A 530 -5.46 8.17 -5.92
C SER A 530 -5.34 6.65 -5.90
N TYR A 531 -4.11 6.14 -6.02
CA TYR A 531 -3.80 4.72 -6.20
C TYR A 531 -2.45 4.39 -5.54
N VAL A 532 -2.32 3.16 -5.03
CA VAL A 532 -1.05 2.61 -4.51
C VAL A 532 -0.70 1.35 -5.30
N PHE A 533 0.44 1.38 -5.98
CA PHE A 533 0.91 0.26 -6.80
C PHE A 533 2.25 -0.27 -6.27
N ARG A 534 2.30 -1.55 -5.88
CA ARG A 534 3.53 -2.20 -5.35
C ARG A 534 4.20 -1.43 -4.21
N GLY A 535 3.39 -0.76 -3.38
CA GLY A 535 3.83 0.06 -2.26
C GLY A 535 4.20 1.50 -2.60
N GLU A 536 4.00 1.95 -3.83
CA GLU A 536 4.30 3.31 -4.27
C GLU A 536 3.00 4.06 -4.54
N ALA A 537 2.83 5.24 -3.93
CA ALA A 537 1.64 6.07 -4.09
C ALA A 537 1.80 7.07 -5.24
N GLY A 538 0.75 7.20 -6.07
CA GLY A 538 0.72 8.16 -7.17
C GLY A 538 -0.70 8.48 -7.63
N ASN A 539 -0.86 9.52 -8.45
CA ASN A 539 -2.17 9.94 -8.93
C ASN A 539 -2.48 9.43 -10.34
N LEU A 540 -3.56 8.66 -10.49
CA LEU A 540 -4.10 8.24 -11.79
C LEU A 540 -5.41 8.94 -12.15
N ASP A 541 -6.15 9.41 -11.14
CA ASP A 541 -7.45 10.07 -11.29
C ASP A 541 -7.26 11.59 -11.23
N HIS A 542 -7.45 12.25 -12.36
CA HIS A 542 -7.13 13.68 -12.49
C HIS A 542 -8.38 14.53 -12.63
N ALA A 543 -8.21 15.81 -12.30
CA ALA A 543 -9.13 16.88 -12.65
C ALA A 543 -8.31 18.01 -13.28
N LEU A 544 -8.59 18.32 -14.54
CA LEU A 544 -7.99 19.43 -15.27
C LEU A 544 -9.08 20.32 -15.86
N ALA A 545 -8.90 21.63 -15.85
CA ALA A 545 -9.89 22.56 -16.37
C ALA A 545 -9.32 23.62 -17.30
N THR A 546 -10.12 24.11 -18.24
CA THR A 546 -9.76 25.32 -19.01
C THR A 546 -9.62 26.53 -18.07
N PRO A 547 -8.82 27.56 -18.42
CA PRO A 547 -8.43 28.61 -17.47
C PRO A 547 -9.61 29.34 -16.81
N ALA A 548 -10.69 29.62 -17.57
CA ALA A 548 -11.89 30.28 -17.07
C ALA A 548 -12.61 29.48 -15.97
N LEU A 549 -12.78 28.16 -16.16
CA LEU A 549 -13.37 27.29 -15.13
C LEU A 549 -12.38 27.02 -13.99
N ALA A 550 -11.08 26.90 -14.28
CA ALA A 550 -10.04 26.74 -13.26
C ALA A 550 -9.99 27.94 -12.29
N ALA A 551 -10.31 29.16 -12.73
CA ALA A 551 -10.45 30.32 -11.85
C ALA A 551 -11.63 30.22 -10.86
N ARG A 552 -12.65 29.40 -11.18
CA ARG A 552 -13.87 29.19 -10.38
C ARG A 552 -13.81 27.99 -9.42
N VAL A 553 -12.85 27.09 -9.60
CA VAL A 553 -12.62 25.97 -8.67
C VAL A 553 -12.15 26.52 -7.31
N LYS A 554 -12.83 26.09 -6.25
CA LYS A 554 -12.55 26.48 -4.86
C LYS A 554 -11.72 25.44 -4.11
N ALA A 555 -11.92 24.16 -4.41
CA ALA A 555 -11.10 23.08 -3.86
C ALA A 555 -11.08 21.84 -4.77
N VAL A 556 -9.94 21.14 -4.77
CA VAL A 556 -9.86 19.73 -5.18
C VAL A 556 -9.27 18.92 -4.04
N ARG A 557 -9.92 17.80 -3.68
CA ARG A 557 -9.50 16.90 -2.60
C ARG A 557 -9.74 15.45 -3.00
N PHE A 558 -8.87 14.55 -2.56
CA PHE A 558 -9.15 13.12 -2.54
C PHE A 558 -9.86 12.74 -1.25
N TRP A 559 -10.73 11.74 -1.28
CA TRP A 559 -11.19 11.07 -0.08
C TRP A 559 -10.48 9.71 -0.01
N HIS A 560 -9.48 9.58 0.87
CA HIS A 560 -8.61 8.40 0.94
C HIS A 560 -9.28 7.18 1.59
N ILE A 561 -10.30 6.63 0.93
CA ILE A 561 -11.11 5.50 1.39
C ILE A 561 -10.68 4.15 0.83
N ASN A 562 -9.85 4.11 -0.22
CA ASN A 562 -9.64 2.92 -1.05
C ASN A 562 -8.16 2.60 -1.26
N ALA A 563 -7.34 3.56 -1.67
CA ALA A 563 -5.96 3.31 -2.10
C ALA A 563 -5.07 2.79 -0.95
N ASP A 564 -5.36 3.23 0.28
CA ASP A 564 -4.64 2.82 1.49
C ASP A 564 -5.17 1.54 2.14
N GLU A 565 -6.40 1.10 1.83
CA GLU A 565 -7.02 -0.06 2.46
C GLU A 565 -6.49 -1.38 1.84
N PRO A 566 -6.29 -2.44 2.64
CA PRO A 566 -5.87 -3.74 2.13
C PRO A 566 -6.83 -4.31 1.08
N VAL A 567 -6.27 -4.83 -0.02
CA VAL A 567 -7.02 -5.49 -1.10
C VAL A 567 -7.93 -6.63 -0.61
N VAL A 568 -7.60 -7.26 0.52
CA VAL A 568 -8.41 -8.32 1.12
C VAL A 568 -9.70 -7.82 1.80
N LEU A 569 -9.85 -6.52 2.05
CA LEU A 569 -11.12 -5.91 2.49
C LEU A 569 -12.05 -5.53 1.32
N GLN A 570 -11.60 -5.76 0.07
CA GLN A 570 -12.41 -5.52 -1.12
C GLN A 570 -13.46 -6.62 -1.27
N PRO A 571 -14.74 -6.29 -1.56
CA PRO A 571 -15.81 -7.27 -1.63
C PRO A 571 -15.64 -8.27 -2.77
N VAL A 572 -14.92 -7.91 -3.85
CA VAL A 572 -14.71 -8.72 -5.05
C VAL A 572 -13.24 -8.69 -5.50
N PRO A 573 -12.71 -9.75 -6.13
CA PRO A 573 -13.31 -11.09 -6.21
C PRO A 573 -13.35 -11.78 -4.84
N ASP A 574 -14.35 -12.66 -4.65
CA ASP A 574 -14.63 -13.24 -3.34
C ASP A 574 -14.00 -14.64 -3.16
N TYR A 575 -12.67 -14.67 -2.98
CA TYR A 575 -11.88 -15.89 -2.74
C TYR A 575 -11.79 -16.26 -1.24
N LYS A 576 -12.52 -15.57 -0.37
CA LYS A 576 -12.34 -15.59 1.09
C LYS A 576 -13.14 -16.72 1.73
N THR A 577 -12.68 -17.26 2.86
CA THR A 577 -13.47 -18.23 3.65
C THR A 577 -14.73 -17.58 4.24
N SER A 578 -15.71 -18.37 4.70
CA SER A 578 -16.97 -17.79 5.24
C SER A 578 -16.73 -16.88 6.46
N ALA A 579 -15.82 -17.28 7.36
CA ALA A 579 -15.43 -16.45 8.51
C ALA A 579 -14.78 -15.13 8.07
N GLN A 580 -13.84 -15.19 7.10
CA GLN A 580 -13.21 -14.00 6.53
C GLN A 580 -14.19 -13.10 5.78
N ARG A 581 -15.15 -13.67 5.04
CA ARG A 581 -16.22 -12.89 4.40
C ARG A 581 -16.99 -12.08 5.44
N SER A 582 -17.28 -12.65 6.61
CA SER A 582 -17.94 -11.92 7.70
C SER A 582 -17.02 -10.87 8.32
N ALA A 583 -15.77 -11.23 8.64
CA ALA A 583 -14.84 -10.34 9.35
C ALA A 583 -14.30 -9.19 8.51
N TYR A 584 -14.12 -9.37 7.20
CA TYR A 584 -13.43 -8.43 6.31
C TYR A 584 -14.38 -7.47 5.57
N TYR A 585 -15.63 -7.35 6.01
CA TYR A 585 -16.64 -6.52 5.35
C TYR A 585 -17.42 -5.65 6.34
N ALA A 586 -17.59 -4.39 5.95
CA ALA A 586 -18.64 -3.51 6.43
C ALA A 586 -19.35 -2.91 5.19
N PRO A 587 -20.67 -2.61 5.28
CA PRO A 587 -21.42 -1.92 4.22
C PRO A 587 -21.15 -0.41 4.23
N ASP A 588 -19.87 -0.03 4.31
CA ASP A 588 -19.39 1.36 4.39
C ASP A 588 -18.58 1.75 3.14
N ALA A 589 -18.07 2.99 3.12
CA ALA A 589 -17.33 3.52 1.98
C ALA A 589 -15.91 2.91 1.79
N TYR A 590 -15.30 2.35 2.84
CA TYR A 590 -13.86 2.06 2.88
C TYR A 590 -13.52 0.77 2.12
N ARG A 591 -12.62 0.82 1.13
CA ARG A 591 -12.37 -0.26 0.16
C ARG A 591 -13.65 -0.64 -0.62
N SER A 592 -14.36 0.38 -1.10
CA SER A 592 -15.40 0.27 -2.14
C SER A 592 -14.78 0.07 -3.53
N SER A 593 -13.58 0.62 -3.75
CA SER A 593 -12.77 0.50 -4.96
C SER A 593 -11.30 0.27 -4.60
N ASP A 594 -10.41 0.25 -5.60
CA ASP A 594 -8.96 0.37 -5.47
C ASP A 594 -8.43 1.78 -5.76
N HIS A 595 -9.25 2.66 -6.36
CA HIS A 595 -8.98 4.09 -6.56
C HIS A 595 -9.70 4.97 -5.54
N ASP A 596 -9.11 6.09 -5.11
CA ASP A 596 -9.78 7.11 -4.29
C ASP A 596 -10.58 8.11 -5.15
N PRO A 597 -11.81 8.51 -4.76
CA PRO A 597 -12.58 9.51 -5.50
C PRO A 597 -11.98 10.92 -5.38
N VAL A 598 -12.00 11.64 -6.49
CA VAL A 598 -11.63 13.06 -6.60
C VAL A 598 -12.88 13.92 -6.41
N VAL A 599 -12.82 14.91 -5.52
CA VAL A 599 -13.91 15.83 -5.21
C VAL A 599 -13.50 17.24 -5.64
N ILE A 600 -14.26 17.84 -6.55
CA ILE A 600 -14.03 19.17 -7.13
C ILE A 600 -15.21 20.07 -6.72
N ASP A 601 -14.92 21.11 -5.94
CA ASP A 601 -15.88 22.12 -5.53
C ASP A 601 -15.68 23.39 -6.38
N VAL A 602 -16.76 23.90 -6.99
CA VAL A 602 -16.77 25.01 -7.95
C VAL A 602 -17.76 26.08 -7.51
N ALA A 603 -17.44 27.35 -7.80
CA ALA A 603 -18.37 28.48 -7.72
C ALA A 603 -18.66 29.00 -9.13
N LEU A 604 -19.72 28.49 -9.74
CA LEU A 604 -20.13 28.88 -11.09
C LEU A 604 -20.67 30.31 -11.09
N ASP A 605 -21.60 30.61 -10.19
CA ASP A 605 -22.15 31.96 -10.04
C ASP A 605 -21.18 32.83 -9.24
N ASP A 606 -21.20 34.15 -9.50
CA ASP A 606 -20.46 35.06 -8.63
C ASP A 606 -21.28 35.21 -7.34
N ALA A 607 -20.61 35.14 -6.18
CA ALA A 607 -21.28 35.08 -4.88
C ALA A 607 -22.33 36.19 -4.77
N ALA A 608 -23.60 35.80 -4.63
CA ALA A 608 -24.71 36.74 -4.63
C ALA A 608 -24.46 37.81 -3.55
N THR A 609 -24.28 39.06 -3.99
CA THR A 609 -24.37 40.22 -3.13
C THR A 609 -25.78 40.25 -2.57
N GLN A 610 -25.95 39.67 -1.38
CA GLN A 610 -27.13 39.81 -0.55
C GLN A 610 -27.47 41.31 -0.51
N PRO A 611 -28.63 41.75 -1.07
CA PRO A 611 -29.06 43.11 -0.87
C PRO A 611 -29.23 43.31 0.63
N ALA A 612 -28.49 44.26 1.21
CA ALA A 612 -28.70 44.62 2.60
C ALA A 612 -30.20 44.93 2.81
N PRO A 613 -30.85 44.41 3.87
CA PRO A 613 -32.28 44.66 4.08
C PRO A 613 -32.54 46.16 4.18
N GLY A 614 -33.09 46.74 3.12
CA GLY A 614 -33.36 48.17 3.03
C GLY A 614 -34.42 48.56 4.04
N THR A 615 -34.01 49.18 5.15
CA THR A 615 -34.93 49.67 6.18
C THR A 615 -35.64 50.93 5.72
N ASN A 616 -36.60 50.78 4.80
CA ASN A 616 -37.58 51.83 4.49
C ASN A 616 -38.56 51.96 5.65
N ARG A 617 -38.18 52.74 6.68
CA ARG A 617 -39.16 53.40 7.54
C ARG A 617 -39.63 54.67 6.83
N ALA A 618 -40.83 54.63 6.27
CA ALA A 618 -41.53 55.84 5.88
C ALA A 618 -41.86 56.66 7.14
N HIS A 619 -41.44 57.91 7.17
CA HIS A 619 -41.95 58.88 8.13
C HIS A 619 -43.29 59.44 7.63
N ARG A 620 -44.29 59.38 8.51
CA ARG A 620 -45.33 60.41 8.65
C ARG A 620 -45.12 61.08 10.00
#